data_AF-A0AAN6YKI8-F1
#
_entry.id   AF-A0AAN6YKI8-F1
#
_cell.length_a   1.000
_cell.length_b   1.000
_cell.length_c   1.000
_cell.angle_alpha   90.00
_cell.angle_beta   90.00
_cell.angle_gamma   90.00
#
_symmetry.space_group_name_H-M   'P 1'
#
loop_
_entity.id
_entity.type
_entity.pdbx_description
1 polymer ?
#
loop_
_entity_poly.entity_id
_entity_poly.type
_entity_poly.pdbx_seq_one_letter_code
_entity_poly.pdbx_strand_id
1 'polypeptide(L)'
;MGKKKYNIKDYINNLSAASMTGNWVPKNKWNRIHGDCKSTTGGTWHMETMGTKDGVYKVKIVPDYDEKFSLEYTYEPSFEEIVADLQARV
;
A
#
# COMPACT_ATOMS: atom_id res chain seq x y z
N MET A 1 -4.75 29.71 2.04
CA MET A 1 -4.56 28.41 2.71
C MET A 1 -3.81 27.49 1.75
N GLY A 2 -2.50 27.29 1.98
CA GLY A 2 -1.71 26.38 1.15
C GLY A 2 -2.21 24.96 1.34
N LYS A 3 -2.66 24.30 0.28
CA LYS A 3 -3.00 22.87 0.31
C LYS A 3 -1.75 22.13 0.82
N LYS A 4 -1.82 21.49 2.00
CA LYS A 4 -0.75 20.60 2.47
C LYS A 4 -0.46 19.62 1.33
N LYS A 5 0.74 19.70 0.75
CA LYS A 5 1.22 18.66 -0.17
C LYS A 5 1.41 17.42 0.68
N TYR A 6 0.39 16.56 0.75
CA TYR A 6 0.52 15.26 1.39
C TYR A 6 1.61 14.48 0.64
N ASN A 7 2.74 14.29 1.31
CA ASN A 7 3.89 13.59 0.77
C ASN A 7 3.67 12.08 0.98
N ILE A 8 4.09 11.26 0.02
CA ILE A 8 4.07 9.81 0.16
C ILE A 8 4.83 9.33 1.40
N LYS A 9 5.89 10.03 1.81
CA LYS A 9 6.60 9.72 3.07
C LYS A 9 5.69 9.83 4.29
N ASP A 10 4.85 10.86 4.35
CA ASP A 10 3.90 11.07 5.45
C ASP A 10 2.82 9.98 5.44
N TYR A 11 2.34 9.60 4.25
CA TYR A 11 1.42 8.47 4.11
C TYR A 11 2.04 7.16 4.61
N ILE A 12 3.25 6.81 4.14
CA ILE A 12 3.96 5.57 4.53
C ILE A 12 4.26 5.53 6.03
N ASN A 13 4.70 6.64 6.62
CA ASN A 13 4.95 6.73 8.05
C ASN A 13 3.69 6.61 8.91
N ASN A 14 2.52 6.91 8.35
CA ASN A 14 1.23 6.78 9.03
C ASN A 14 0.49 5.47 8.69
N LEU A 15 1.10 4.57 7.90
CA LEU A 15 0.53 3.25 7.62
C LEU A 15 0.40 2.44 8.92
N SER A 16 -0.73 1.75 9.07
CA SER A 16 -1.01 0.94 10.24
C SER A 16 -1.42 -0.47 9.82
N ALA A 17 -0.47 -1.40 9.86
CA ALA A 17 -0.71 -2.81 9.55
C ALA A 17 -1.87 -3.41 10.37
N ALA A 18 -2.04 -2.97 11.62
CA ALA A 18 -3.12 -3.42 12.50
C ALA A 18 -4.52 -3.03 12.02
N SER A 19 -4.64 -2.02 11.15
CA SER A 19 -5.92 -1.55 10.59
C SER A 19 -6.12 -1.98 9.14
N MET A 20 -5.09 -2.57 8.53
CA MET A 20 -5.08 -2.99 7.13
C MET A 20 -5.90 -4.27 6.93
N THR A 21 -6.81 -4.20 5.97
CA THR A 21 -7.69 -5.31 5.61
C THR A 21 -7.75 -5.43 4.10
N GLY A 22 -7.56 -6.63 3.58
CA GLY A 22 -7.69 -6.92 2.16
C GLY A 22 -7.17 -8.31 1.83
N ASN A 23 -7.40 -8.72 0.59
CA ASN A 23 -7.14 -10.09 0.14
C ASN A 23 -6.27 -10.09 -1.13
N TRP A 24 -5.49 -11.16 -1.29
CA TRP A 24 -4.68 -11.42 -2.48
C TRP A 24 -5.44 -12.10 -3.62
N VAL A 25 -6.74 -12.32 -3.41
CA VAL A 25 -7.63 -13.09 -4.28
C VAL A 25 -8.72 -12.15 -4.85
N PRO A 26 -9.04 -12.24 -6.16
CA PRO A 26 -8.52 -13.18 -7.14
C PRO A 26 -7.09 -12.87 -7.61
N LYS A 27 -6.35 -13.92 -7.96
CA LYS A 27 -4.98 -13.80 -8.50
C LYS A 27 -4.99 -13.04 -9.83
N ASN A 28 -3.88 -12.36 -10.14
CA ASN A 28 -3.70 -11.45 -11.29
C ASN A 28 -4.69 -10.27 -11.32
N LYS A 29 -5.21 -9.86 -10.15
CA LYS A 29 -6.04 -8.66 -10.01
C LYS A 29 -5.50 -7.81 -8.86
N TRP A 30 -5.41 -6.51 -9.08
CA TRP A 30 -5.13 -5.54 -8.03
C TRP A 30 -6.37 -5.38 -7.14
N ASN A 31 -6.17 -5.57 -5.84
CA ASN A 31 -7.19 -5.37 -4.82
C ASN A 31 -6.73 -4.25 -3.90
N ARG A 32 -7.61 -3.28 -3.68
CA ARG A 32 -7.34 -2.18 -2.76
C ARG A 32 -7.37 -2.70 -1.33
N ILE A 33 -6.35 -2.33 -0.56
CA ILE A 33 -6.31 -2.54 0.88
C ILE A 33 -7.07 -1.41 1.54
N HIS A 34 -7.94 -1.77 2.47
CA HIS A 34 -8.72 -0.85 3.28
C HIS A 34 -8.08 -0.67 4.65
N GLY A 35 -8.20 0.53 5.22
CA GLY A 35 -7.65 0.83 6.54
C GLY A 35 -6.13 0.96 6.56
N ASP A 36 -5.52 1.16 5.39
CA ASP A 36 -4.09 1.41 5.19
C ASP A 36 -3.61 2.64 5.95
N CYS A 37 -4.39 3.73 5.97
CA CYS A 37 -4.00 4.96 6.65
C CYS A 37 -5.20 5.68 7.28
N LYS A 38 -4.94 6.49 8.32
CA LYS A 38 -5.94 7.37 8.94
C LYS A 38 -6.51 8.36 7.91
N SER A 39 -7.82 8.62 7.96
CA SER A 39 -8.58 9.49 7.03
C SER A 39 -8.02 10.90 6.84
N THR A 40 -7.10 11.36 7.68
CA THR A 40 -6.43 12.66 7.57
C THR A 40 -5.55 12.82 6.33
N THR A 41 -5.10 11.72 5.69
CA THR A 41 -4.43 11.77 4.36
C THR A 41 -5.42 11.77 3.19
N GLY A 42 -6.72 11.87 3.47
CA GLY A 42 -7.72 12.37 2.53
C GLY A 42 -7.96 11.49 1.29
N GLY A 43 -7.71 10.18 1.37
CA GLY A 43 -7.96 9.26 0.26
C GLY A 43 -7.08 9.49 -0.98
N THR A 44 -6.11 10.41 -0.90
CA THR A 44 -5.20 10.74 -2.02
C THR A 44 -4.30 9.57 -2.38
N TRP A 45 -3.93 8.76 -1.39
CA TRP A 45 -3.06 7.60 -1.53
C TRP A 45 -3.81 6.36 -1.08
N HIS A 46 -3.60 5.25 -1.77
CA HIS A 46 -4.08 3.95 -1.35
C HIS A 46 -3.08 2.86 -1.74
N MET A 47 -3.11 1.78 -0.97
CA MET A 47 -2.33 0.59 -1.25
C MET A 47 -3.17 -0.42 -2.02
N GLU A 48 -2.57 -1.04 -3.02
CA GLU A 48 -3.15 -2.17 -3.75
C GLU A 48 -2.22 -3.37 -3.66
N THR A 49 -2.80 -4.56 -3.54
CA THR A 49 -2.09 -5.83 -3.51
C THR A 49 -2.57 -6.74 -4.63
N MET A 50 -1.68 -7.58 -5.15
CA MET A 50 -2.00 -8.57 -6.17
C MET A 50 -1.16 -9.82 -5.97
N GLY A 51 -1.81 -10.97 -5.77
CA GLY A 51 -1.13 -12.26 -5.89
C GLY A 51 -1.12 -12.70 -7.36
N THR A 52 0.00 -13.16 -7.89
CA THR A 52 0.09 -13.74 -9.24
C THR A 52 -0.14 -15.26 -9.20
N LYS A 53 -0.42 -15.85 -10.36
CA LYS A 53 -0.55 -17.31 -10.49
C LYS A 53 0.77 -18.03 -10.18
N ASP A 54 1.90 -17.40 -10.47
CA ASP A 54 3.25 -17.90 -10.27
C ASP A 54 3.71 -17.90 -8.80
N GLY A 55 2.85 -17.46 -7.86
CA GLY A 55 3.20 -17.37 -6.44
C GLY A 55 3.97 -16.10 -6.07
N VAL A 56 3.95 -15.09 -6.94
CA VAL A 56 4.55 -13.78 -6.68
C VAL A 56 3.48 -12.84 -6.11
N TYR A 57 3.84 -12.05 -5.12
CA TYR A 57 2.95 -11.14 -4.43
C TYR A 57 3.44 -9.72 -4.68
N LYS A 58 2.61 -8.88 -5.29
CA LYS A 58 2.94 -7.49 -5.62
C LYS A 58 2.14 -6.55 -4.76
N VAL A 59 2.80 -5.48 -4.33
CA VAL A 59 2.18 -4.39 -3.59
C VAL A 59 2.53 -3.10 -4.31
N LYS A 60 1.58 -2.18 -4.42
CA LYS A 60 1.88 -0.84 -4.93
C LYS A 60 1.12 0.22 -4.14
N ILE A 61 1.69 1.41 -4.11
CA ILE A 61 1.05 2.61 -3.57
C ILE A 61 0.77 3.54 -4.74
N VAL A 62 -0.52 3.86 -4.88
CA VAL A 62 -1.02 4.72 -5.95
C VAL A 62 -1.55 6.00 -5.32
N PRO A 63 -0.94 7.18 -5.56
CA PRO A 63 -1.65 8.43 -5.52
C PRO A 63 -2.65 8.46 -6.67
N ASP A 64 -3.82 9.04 -6.44
CA ASP A 64 -4.97 9.31 -7.34
C ASP A 64 -4.79 9.19 -8.88
N TYR A 65 -3.60 9.43 -9.46
CA TYR A 65 -3.31 9.31 -10.89
C TYR A 65 -1.93 8.74 -11.34
N ASP A 66 -0.97 8.37 -10.46
CA ASP A 66 0.41 8.00 -10.91
C ASP A 66 1.14 7.03 -9.96
N GLU A 67 1.38 5.76 -10.34
CA GLU A 67 2.09 4.79 -9.49
C GLU A 67 3.44 5.33 -9.00
N LYS A 68 3.65 5.35 -7.67
CA LYS A 68 4.90 5.88 -7.08
C LYS A 68 5.80 4.82 -6.48
N PHE A 69 5.23 3.77 -5.89
CA PHE A 69 5.98 2.73 -5.21
C PHE A 69 5.39 1.38 -5.54
N SER A 70 6.25 0.42 -5.84
CA SER A 70 5.90 -0.98 -5.98
C SER A 70 6.93 -1.87 -5.27
N LEU A 71 6.43 -2.93 -4.64
CA LEU A 71 7.19 -3.98 -3.98
C LEU A 71 6.74 -5.33 -4.54
N GLU A 72 7.67 -6.27 -4.58
CA GLU A 72 7.43 -7.62 -5.05
C GLU A 72 8.03 -8.62 -4.06
N TYR A 73 7.27 -9.68 -3.77
CA TYR A 73 7.60 -10.73 -2.82
C TYR A 73 7.41 -12.10 -3.46
N THR A 74 8.23 -13.07 -3.08
CA THR A 74 8.16 -14.46 -3.57
C THR A 74 7.34 -15.39 -2.65
N TYR A 75 6.77 -14.83 -1.58
CA TYR A 75 5.88 -15.46 -0.63
C TYR A 75 4.77 -14.47 -0.28
N GLU A 76 3.71 -14.92 0.41
CA GLU A 76 2.63 -14.05 0.90
C GLU A 76 3.12 -13.23 2.10
N PRO A 77 3.44 -11.93 1.94
CA PRO A 77 3.94 -11.14 3.06
C PRO A 77 2.79 -10.73 3.99
N SER A 78 3.10 -10.58 5.28
CA SER A 78 2.19 -9.95 6.22
C SER A 78 2.09 -8.43 5.97
N PHE A 79 1.00 -7.80 6.40
CA PHE A 79 0.90 -6.33 6.32
C PHE A 79 1.98 -5.63 7.15
N GLU A 80 2.44 -6.23 8.25
CA GLU A 80 3.51 -5.69 9.09
C GLU A 80 4.84 -5.63 8.33
N GLU A 81 5.19 -6.70 7.61
CA GLU A 81 6.38 -6.74 6.75
C GLU A 81 6.29 -5.70 5.64
N ILE A 82 5.15 -5.62 4.95
CA ILE A 82 4.92 -4.63 3.90
C ILE A 82 5.14 -3.21 4.42
N VAL A 83 4.54 -2.87 5.57
CA VAL A 83 4.65 -1.54 6.16
C VAL A 83 6.09 -1.24 6.58
N ALA A 84 6.78 -2.20 7.20
CA ALA A 84 8.18 -2.04 7.59
C ALA A 84 9.10 -1.80 6.38
N ASP A 85 8.93 -2.58 5.30
CA ASP A 85 9.70 -2.41 4.06
C ASP A 85 9.43 -1.06 3.38
N LEU A 86 8.16 -0.61 3.37
CA LEU A 86 7.80 0.69 2.83
C LEU A 86 8.43 1.83 3.65
N GLN A 87 8.34 1.75 4.97
CA GLN A 87 8.91 2.73 5.90
C GLN A 87 10.43 2.80 5.81
N ALA A 88 11.11 1.66 5.60
CA ALA A 88 12.56 1.62 5.41
C ALA A 88 13.04 2.31 4.11
N ARG A 89 12.14 2.53 3.13
CA ARG A 89 12.47 3.09 1.81
C ARG A 89 12.23 4.59 1.68
N VAL A 90 11.63 5.24 2.67
CA VAL A 90 11.29 6.68 2.66
C VAL A 90 12.12 7.52 3.60
#